data_AF-A0A5K0ZBD2-F1
#
_entry.id   AF-A0A5K0ZBD2-F1
#
_cell.length_a   1.000
_cell.length_b   1.000
_cell.length_c   1.000
_cell.angle_alpha   90.00
_cell.angle_beta   90.00
_cell.angle_gamma   90.00
#
_symmetry.space_group_name_H-M   'P 1'
#
loop_
_entity.id
_entity.type
_entity.pdbx_description
1 polymer ?
#
loop_
_entity_poly.entity_id
_entity_poly.type
_entity_poly.pdbx_seq_one_letter_code
_entity_poly.pdbx_strand_id
1 'polypeptide(L)' 'MRKMLDLLIHASQCRTGPCQYPNCRKVKSLFRHGTQCKIRASGGCQLCKRMWYILQLHARACKESDCHVPRC' A
#
# COMPACT_ATOMS: atom_id res chain seq x y z
N MET A 1 10.46 -9.27 7.91
CA MET A 1 9.11 -8.90 7.40
C MET A 1 8.55 -7.59 7.98
N ARG A 2 8.94 -7.13 9.20
CA ARG A 2 8.40 -5.89 9.82
C ARG A 2 8.56 -4.60 8.98
N LYS A 3 9.72 -4.41 8.32
CA LYS A 3 10.02 -3.21 7.52
C LYS A 3 9.03 -2.89 6.40
N MET A 4 8.35 -3.88 5.83
CA MET A 4 7.39 -3.66 4.74
C MET A 4 6.05 -3.14 5.26
N LEU A 5 5.64 -3.61 6.44
CA LEU A 5 4.45 -3.16 7.15
C LEU A 5 4.58 -1.69 7.59
N ASP A 6 5.70 -1.35 8.22
CA ASP A 6 5.99 0.03 8.66
C ASP A 6 5.97 1.01 7.47
N LEU A 7 6.44 0.55 6.31
CA LEU A 7 6.43 1.35 5.10
C LEU A 7 5.01 1.59 4.54
N LEU A 8 4.08 0.64 4.69
CA LEU A 8 2.69 0.83 4.27
C LEU A 8 1.99 1.88 5.13
N ILE A 9 2.15 1.75 6.46
CA ILE A 9 1.60 2.71 7.42
C ILE A 9 2.17 4.10 7.12
N HIS A 10 3.50 4.20 7.02
CA HIS A 10 4.16 5.45 6.65
C HIS A 10 3.64 6.01 5.32
N ALA A 11 3.64 5.23 4.24
CA ALA A 11 3.26 5.70 2.92
C ALA A 11 1.78 6.12 2.82
N SER A 12 0.90 5.51 3.62
CA SER A 12 -0.53 5.87 3.69
C SER A 12 -0.77 7.25 4.30
N GLN A 13 0.06 7.65 5.26
CA GLN A 13 -0.06 8.92 6.00
C GLN A 13 0.92 10.00 5.52
N CYS A 14 2.00 9.61 4.84
CA CYS A 14 3.05 10.51 4.42
C CYS A 14 2.53 11.49 3.36
N ARG A 15 2.53 12.79 3.68
CA ARG A 15 2.19 13.88 2.74
C ARG A 15 3.42 14.62 2.19
N THR A 16 4.61 14.31 2.69
CA THR A 16 5.86 14.93 2.27
C THR A 16 6.16 14.64 0.79
N GLY A 17 6.51 15.68 0.03
CA GLY A 17 6.91 15.60 -1.38
C GLY A 17 8.20 14.79 -1.56
N PRO A 18 9.37 15.32 -1.14
CA PRO A 18 10.60 14.53 -1.05
C PRO A 18 10.62 13.77 0.28
N CYS A 19 9.96 12.62 0.32
CA CYS A 19 10.12 11.70 1.44
C CYS A 19 11.54 11.10 1.40
N GLN A 20 12.23 11.11 2.54
CA GLN A 20 13.59 10.57 2.68
C GLN A 20 13.64 9.04 2.49
N TYR A 21 12.51 8.35 2.62
CA TYR A 21 12.43 6.92 2.38
C TYR A 21 12.20 6.62 0.88
N PRO A 22 13.18 6.06 0.16
CA PRO A 22 13.06 5.84 -1.28
C PRO A 22 11.91 4.89 -1.64
N ASN A 23 11.55 3.99 -0.73
CA ASN A 23 10.46 3.04 -0.94
C ASN A 23 9.06 3.65 -0.67
N CYS A 24 8.97 4.80 0.03
CA CYS A 24 7.70 5.50 0.25
C CYS A 24 7.10 5.96 -1.09
N ARG A 25 7.92 6.55 -1.97
CA ARG A 25 7.51 6.96 -3.31
C ARG A 25 6.98 5.79 -4.14
N LYS A 26 7.63 4.61 -4.04
CA LYS A 26 7.21 3.39 -4.73
C LYS A 26 5.83 2.91 -4.24
N VAL A 27 5.62 2.87 -2.92
CA VAL A 27 4.34 2.45 -2.34
C VAL A 27 3.22 3.44 -2.67
N LYS A 28 3.47 4.74 -2.60
CA LYS A 28 2.51 5.76 -3.06
C LYS A 28 2.12 5.60 -4.52
N SER A 29 3.08 5.26 -5.38
CA SER A 29 2.80 4.97 -6.80
C SER A 29 1.91 3.75 -6.97
N LEU A 30 2.07 2.71 -6.15
CA LEU A 30 1.18 1.55 -6.15
C LEU A 30 -0.25 1.92 -5.73
N PHE A 31 -0.42 2.73 -4.69
CA PHE A 31 -1.73 3.22 -4.28
C PHE A 31 -2.40 4.04 -5.39
N ARG A 32 -1.67 4.98 -6.00
CA ARG A 32 -2.17 5.77 -7.14
C ARG A 32 -2.53 4.89 -8.34
N HIS A 33 -1.73 3.86 -8.61
CA HIS A 33 -2.06 2.88 -9.63
C HIS A 33 -3.36 2.16 -9.29
N GLY A 34 -3.52 1.68 -8.05
CA GLY A 34 -4.73 0.99 -7.61
C GLY A 34 -6.01 1.82 -7.77
N THR A 35 -5.95 3.14 -7.59
CA THR A 35 -7.11 4.04 -7.77
C THR A 35 -7.41 4.34 -9.24
N GLN A 36 -6.39 4.35 -10.10
CA GLN A 36 -6.53 4.69 -11.53
C GLN A 36 -6.65 3.46 -12.45
N CYS A 37 -6.28 2.27 -11.96
CA CYS A 37 -6.23 1.05 -12.77
C CYS A 37 -7.63 0.52 -13.05
N LYS A 38 -8.04 0.56 -14.33
CA LYS A 38 -9.34 0.04 -14.81
C LYS A 38 -9.39 -1.48 -14.84
N ILE A 39 -8.27 -2.14 -15.15
CA ILE A 39 -8.16 -3.60 -15.23
C ILE A 39 -8.30 -4.23 -13.83
N ARG A 40 -7.80 -3.54 -12.80
CA ARG A 40 -7.81 -3.99 -11.39
C ARG A 40 -7.18 -5.37 -11.20
N ALA A 41 -7.19 -5.88 -9.97
CA ALA A 41 -6.65 -7.21 -9.68
C ALA A 41 -7.47 -8.32 -10.37
N SER A 42 -8.81 -8.19 -10.38
CA SER A 42 -9.74 -9.17 -10.96
C SER A 42 -9.58 -9.33 -12.47
N GLY A 43 -9.24 -8.25 -13.20
CA GLY A 43 -8.95 -8.30 -14.64
C GLY A 43 -7.51 -8.70 -14.96
N GLY A 44 -6.69 -9.07 -13.97
CA GLY A 44 -5.35 -9.62 -14.22
C GLY A 44 -4.18 -8.65 -14.06
N CYS A 45 -4.38 -7.42 -13.59
CA CYS A 45 -3.26 -6.48 -13.42
C CYS A 45 -2.29 -6.96 -12.32
N GLN A 46 -1.04 -7.23 -12.71
CA GLN A 46 -0.02 -7.78 -11.80
C GLN A 46 0.38 -6.80 -10.69
N LEU A 47 0.44 -5.50 -10.98
CA LEU A 47 0.71 -4.48 -9.96
C LEU A 47 -0.41 -4.41 -8.92
N CYS A 48 -1.68 -4.43 -9.35
CA CYS A 48 -2.81 -4.50 -8.44
C CYS A 48 -2.81 -5.78 -7.62
N LYS A 49 -2.50 -6.95 -8.20
CA LYS A 49 -2.41 -8.24 -7.48
C LYS A 49 -1.33 -8.19 -6.40
N ARG A 50 -0.13 -7.71 -6.73
CA ARG A 50 0.96 -7.57 -5.75
C ARG A 50 0.60 -6.60 -4.62
N MET A 51 0.01 -5.45 -4.94
CA MET A 51 -0.44 -4.48 -3.94
C MET A 51 -1.50 -5.11 -3.02
N TRP A 52 -2.50 -5.79 -3.59
CA TRP A 52 -3.54 -6.47 -2.83
C TRP A 52 -2.99 -7.53 -1.88
N TYR A 53 -2.04 -8.33 -2.35
CA TYR A 53 -1.39 -9.34 -1.51
C TYR A 53 -0.72 -8.72 -0.29
N ILE A 54 0.01 -7.62 -0.49
CA ILE A 54 0.68 -6.89 0.60
C ILE A 54 -0.34 -6.30 1.59
N LEU A 55 -1.43 -5.72 1.10
CA LEU A 55 -2.50 -5.18 1.95
C LEU A 55 -3.21 -6.27 2.75
N GLN A 56 -3.48 -7.43 2.14
CA GLN A 56 -4.06 -8.58 2.84
C GLN A 56 -3.16 -9.10 3.97
N LEU A 57 -1.85 -9.18 3.73
CA LEU A 57 -0.90 -9.56 4.78
C LEU A 57 -0.92 -8.57 5.94
N HIS A 58 -1.06 -7.28 5.65
CA HIS A 58 -1.20 -6.25 6.68
C HIS A 58 -2.51 -6.41 7.46
N ALA A 59 -3.66 -6.46 6.79
CA ALA A 59 -4.97 -6.56 7.43
C ALA A 59 -5.06 -7.77 8.38
N ARG A 60 -4.50 -8.92 8.00
CA ARG A 60 -4.47 -10.14 8.85
C ARG A 60 -3.63 -9.99 10.12
N ALA A 61 -2.60 -9.15 10.08
CA ALA A 61 -1.69 -8.94 11.21
C ALA A 61 -2.02 -7.66 12.00
N CYS A 62 -2.82 -6.76 11.42
CA CYS A 62 -3.16 -5.48 12.02
C CYS A 62 -4.19 -5.69 13.14
N LYS A 63 -3.97 -5.01 14.27
CA LYS A 63 -4.90 -4.96 15.41
C LYS A 63 -5.41 -3.55 15.69
N GLU A 64 -4.98 -2.57 14.89
CA GLU A 64 -5.38 -1.17 15.02
C GLU A 64 -6.78 -0.98 14.44
N SER A 65 -7.69 -0.43 15.26
CA SER A 65 -9.08 -0.18 14.83
C SER A 65 -9.21 1.01 13.88
N ASP A 66 -8.32 2.00 13.98
CA ASP A 66 -8.26 3.19 13.12
C ASP A 66 -7.03 3.15 12.20
N CYS A 67 -6.84 2.02 11.50
CA CYS A 67 -5.70 1.90 10.59
C CYS A 67 -5.92 2.71 9.31
N HIS A 68 -5.04 3.68 9.06
CA HIS A 68 -5.09 4.51 7.84
C HIS A 68 -4.59 3.81 6.56
N VAL A 69 -4.13 2.55 6.64
CA VAL A 69 -3.71 1.79 5.46
C VAL A 69 -4.95 1.41 4.65
N PRO A 70 -5.01 1.73 3.34
CA PRO A 70 -6.19 1.42 2.53
C PRO A 70 -6.51 -0.09 2.52
N ARG A 71 -7.77 -0.44 2.79
CA ARG A 71 -8.24 -1.85 2.86
C ARG A 71 -7.59 -2.69 3.98
N CYS A 72 -7.06 -2.03 5.01
CA CYS A 72 -6.81 -2.68 6.29
C CYS A 72 -8.15 -3.04 6.96
#